data_AF-A0A442GAA9-F1
#
_entry.id   AF-A0A442GAA9-F1
#
_cell.length_a   1.000
_cell.length_b   1.000
_cell.length_c   1.000
_cell.angle_alpha   90.00
_cell.angle_beta   90.00
_cell.angle_gamma   90.00
#
_symmetry.space_group_name_H-M   'P 1'
#
loop_
_entity.id
_entity.type
_entity.pdbx_description
1 polymer ?
#
loop_
_entity_poly.entity_id
_entity_poly.type
_entity_poly.pdbx_seq_one_letter_code
_entity_poly.pdbx_strand_id
1 'polypeptide(L)'
;DRFDTKTIDITYASNEGAAGMQGAIDRLCERAEAAVAGGYNIIILSDRQLGPDRIAIPALLATAAVHHHLIRKGLRTSVGLVVESGEPREVHHFCCLAGYGAEAIN
;
A
#
# COMPACT_ATOMS: atom_id res chain seq x y z
N ASP A 1 6.27 -24.04 4.40
CA ASP A 1 5.76 -22.76 3.89
C ASP A 1 5.64 -21.76 5.02
N ARG A 2 6.42 -20.67 4.96
CA ARG A 2 6.44 -19.61 5.98
C ARG A 2 5.79 -18.37 5.37
N PHE A 3 4.78 -17.83 6.06
CA PHE A 3 4.19 -16.54 5.70
C PHE A 3 5.00 -15.44 6.39
N ASP A 4 5.74 -14.67 5.61
CA ASP A 4 6.55 -13.56 6.09
C ASP A 4 5.95 -12.25 5.60
N THR A 5 5.57 -11.42 6.57
CA THR A 5 4.84 -10.17 6.33
C THR A 5 5.79 -8.97 6.40
N LYS A 6 5.51 -7.95 5.58
CA LYS A 6 6.14 -6.63 5.69
C LYS A 6 5.06 -5.55 5.72
N THR A 7 5.00 -4.81 6.83
CA THR A 7 4.18 -3.60 6.90
C THR A 7 4.94 -2.43 6.27
N ILE A 8 4.27 -1.77 5.33
CA ILE A 8 4.73 -0.60 4.63
C ILE A 8 3.76 0.53 4.99
N ASP A 9 4.28 1.47 5.76
CA ASP A 9 3.59 2.72 6.05
C ASP A 9 3.32 3.52 4.77
N ILE A 10 2.04 3.87 4.56
CA ILE A 10 1.52 4.63 3.41
C ILE A 10 1.26 6.11 3.74
N THR A 11 1.94 6.65 4.74
CA THR A 11 1.87 8.09 5.07
C THR A 11 3.15 8.82 4.66
N TYR A 12 3.09 10.14 4.51
CA TYR A 12 4.23 11.01 4.18
C TYR A 12 4.19 12.30 5.00
N ALA A 13 5.28 13.06 5.03
CA ALA A 13 5.40 14.22 5.92
C ALA A 13 4.44 15.35 5.50
N SER A 14 3.75 15.95 6.47
CA SER A 14 2.75 16.98 6.20
C SER A 14 3.35 18.27 5.63
N ASN A 15 4.63 18.55 5.94
CA ASN A 15 5.37 19.69 5.39
C ASN A 15 5.63 19.59 3.88
N GLU A 16 5.57 18.40 3.27
CA GLU A 16 5.65 18.22 1.82
C GLU A 16 4.34 18.64 1.12
N GLY A 17 3.22 18.67 1.87
CA GLY A 17 1.90 18.99 1.34
C GLY A 17 1.49 18.13 0.14
N ALA A 18 0.55 18.62 -0.68
CA ALA A 18 0.07 17.89 -1.85
C ALA A 18 1.18 17.54 -2.87
N ALA A 19 2.23 18.37 -2.96
CA ALA A 19 3.37 18.13 -3.84
C ALA A 19 4.17 16.87 -3.46
N GLY A 20 4.13 16.45 -2.18
CA GLY A 20 4.78 15.23 -1.70
C GLY A 20 4.14 13.93 -2.16
N MET A 21 2.87 13.96 -2.61
CA MET A 21 2.10 12.76 -2.94
C MET A 21 2.78 11.89 -4.01
N GLN A 22 3.28 12.50 -5.09
CA GLN A 22 3.92 11.75 -6.17
C GLN A 22 5.17 11.01 -5.67
N GLY A 23 6.06 11.71 -4.97
CA GLY A 23 7.26 11.10 -4.39
C GLY A 23 6.94 10.05 -3.33
N ALA A 24 5.85 10.23 -2.57
CA ALA A 24 5.40 9.23 -1.60
C ALA A 24 4.93 7.93 -2.28
N ILE A 25 4.21 8.03 -3.40
CA ILE A 25 3.78 6.88 -4.21
C ILE A 25 4.99 6.17 -4.83
N ASP A 26 5.95 6.92 -5.39
CA ASP A 26 7.15 6.35 -6.00
C ASP A 26 7.96 5.55 -4.96
N ARG A 27 8.21 6.16 -3.78
CA ARG A 27 8.87 5.50 -2.66
C ARG A 27 8.10 4.27 -2.15
N LEU A 28 6.76 4.33 -2.16
CA LEU A 28 5.91 3.20 -1.77
C LEU A 28 6.11 2.01 -2.73
N CYS A 29 6.05 2.26 -4.03
CA CYS A 29 6.28 1.24 -5.06
C CYS A 29 7.67 0.61 -4.96
N GLU A 30 8.72 1.43 -4.78
CA GLU A 30 10.09 0.95 -4.58
C GLU A 30 10.24 0.09 -3.32
N ARG A 31 9.65 0.51 -2.20
CA ARG A 31 9.66 -0.27 -0.94
C ARG A 31 8.92 -1.59 -1.09
N ALA A 32 7.81 -1.62 -1.82
CA ALA A 32 7.07 -2.84 -2.10
C ALA A 32 7.88 -3.80 -2.98
N GLU A 33 8.50 -3.32 -4.05
CA GLU A 33 9.39 -4.11 -4.90
C GLU A 33 10.56 -4.70 -4.10
N ALA A 34 11.21 -3.88 -3.28
CA ALA A 34 12.29 -4.33 -2.40
C ALA A 34 11.82 -5.36 -1.36
N ALA A 35 10.60 -5.25 -0.84
CA ALA A 35 10.05 -6.24 0.09
C ALA A 35 9.84 -7.60 -0.60
N VAL A 36 9.28 -7.62 -1.81
CA VAL A 36 9.13 -8.89 -2.55
C VAL A 36 10.49 -9.51 -2.86
N ALA A 37 11.45 -8.69 -3.32
CA ALA A 37 12.82 -9.15 -3.57
C ALA A 37 13.52 -9.68 -2.30
N GLY A 38 13.16 -9.15 -1.14
CA GLY A 38 13.61 -9.61 0.17
C GLY A 38 12.94 -10.89 0.68
N GLY A 39 12.05 -11.51 -0.10
CA GLY A 39 11.39 -12.78 0.23
C GLY A 39 10.08 -12.65 1.03
N TYR A 40 9.58 -11.43 1.25
CA TYR A 40 8.27 -11.23 1.88
C TYR A 40 7.15 -11.61 0.91
N ASN A 41 6.23 -12.47 1.37
CA ASN A 41 5.11 -12.96 0.57
C ASN A 41 3.76 -12.37 0.98
N ILE A 42 3.75 -11.46 1.97
CA ILE A 42 2.59 -10.62 2.30
C ILE A 42 3.09 -9.19 2.56
N ILE A 43 2.50 -8.21 1.87
CA ILE A 43 2.72 -6.79 2.12
C ILE A 43 1.46 -6.19 2.74
N ILE A 44 1.63 -5.48 3.87
CA ILE A 44 0.55 -4.76 4.54
C ILE A 44 0.75 -3.26 4.29
N LEU A 45 -0.17 -2.63 3.56
CA LEU A 45 -0.20 -1.19 3.34
C LEU A 45 -0.97 -0.56 4.50
N SER A 46 -0.30 0.26 5.32
CA SER A 46 -0.86 0.71 6.61
C SER A 46 -0.83 2.23 6.76
N ASP A 47 -1.98 2.84 7.04
CA ASP A 47 -2.11 4.28 7.32
C ASP A 47 -2.07 4.63 8.81
N ARG A 48 -1.76 3.66 9.69
CA ARG A 48 -1.78 3.81 11.15
C ARG A 48 -0.92 4.96 11.71
N GLN A 49 0.05 5.44 10.94
CA GLN A 49 0.93 6.55 11.33
C GLN A 49 0.36 7.93 10.98
N LEU A 50 -0.87 8.01 10.46
CA LEU A 50 -1.56 9.27 10.21
C LEU A 50 -1.61 10.11 11.50
N GLY A 51 -1.30 11.39 11.37
CA GLY A 51 -1.25 12.32 12.50
C GLY A 51 -0.97 13.77 12.06
N PRO A 52 -0.74 14.69 13.00
CA PRO A 52 -0.51 16.11 12.70
C PRO A 52 0.65 16.36 11.72
N ASP A 53 1.69 15.53 11.81
CA ASP A 53 2.89 15.66 10.98
C ASP A 53 2.90 14.70 9.78
N ARG A 54 1.85 13.88 9.61
CA ARG A 54 1.81 12.81 8.62
C ARG A 54 0.47 12.71 7.90
N ILE A 55 0.52 12.81 6.57
CA ILE A 55 -0.64 12.71 5.67
C ILE A 55 -0.67 11.29 5.10
N ALA A 56 -1.84 10.65 5.09
CA ALA A 56 -2.03 9.36 4.43
C ALA A 56 -2.13 9.52 2.90
N ILE A 57 -1.49 8.61 2.17
CA ILE A 57 -1.85 8.34 0.77
C ILE A 57 -3.22 7.65 0.82
N PRO A 58 -4.22 8.09 0.02
CA PRO A 58 -5.52 7.42 -0.03
C PRO A 58 -5.35 5.92 -0.27
N ALA A 59 -6.02 5.09 0.53
CA ALA A 59 -5.78 3.65 0.58
C ALA A 59 -5.98 2.98 -0.79
N LEU A 60 -6.99 3.41 -1.54
CA LEU A 60 -7.25 2.93 -2.90
C LEU A 60 -6.10 3.29 -3.87
N LEU A 61 -5.56 4.51 -3.75
CA LEU A 61 -4.45 4.97 -4.58
C LEU A 61 -3.16 4.20 -4.25
N ALA A 62 -2.84 4.05 -2.97
CA ALA A 62 -1.69 3.27 -2.52
C ALA A 62 -1.76 1.82 -3.01
N THR A 63 -2.95 1.18 -2.86
CA THR A 63 -3.19 -0.20 -3.29
C THR A 63 -3.02 -0.35 -4.79
N ALA A 64 -3.70 0.48 -5.59
CA ALA A 64 -3.66 0.43 -7.04
C ALA A 64 -2.24 0.69 -7.58
N ALA A 65 -1.52 1.66 -7.00
CA ALA A 65 -0.15 1.98 -7.39
C ALA A 65 0.78 0.78 -7.19
N VAL A 66 0.77 0.18 -5.99
CA VAL A 66 1.59 -1.00 -5.68
C VAL A 66 1.18 -2.19 -6.53
N HIS A 67 -0.12 -2.47 -6.65
CA HIS A 67 -0.63 -3.58 -7.45
C HIS A 67 -0.15 -3.50 -8.91
N HIS A 68 -0.36 -2.36 -9.58
CA HIS A 68 0.06 -2.19 -10.96
C HIS A 68 1.58 -2.13 -11.13
N HIS A 69 2.30 -1.52 -10.19
CA HIS A 69 3.77 -1.52 -10.21
C HIS A 69 4.33 -2.94 -10.16
N LEU A 70 3.86 -3.76 -9.22
CA LEU A 70 4.29 -5.15 -9.08
C LEU A 70 3.88 -6.00 -10.29
N ILE A 71 2.75 -5.72 -10.94
CA ILE A 71 2.38 -6.37 -12.22
C ILE A 71 3.42 -6.03 -13.29
N ARG A 72 3.76 -4.75 -13.47
CA ARG A 72 4.74 -4.30 -14.48
C ARG A 72 6.12 -4.89 -14.24
N LYS A 73 6.46 -5.20 -12.97
CA LYS A 73 7.70 -5.86 -12.58
C LYS A 73 7.65 -7.39 -12.63
N GLY A 74 6.48 -7.98 -12.89
CA GLY A 74 6.30 -9.44 -12.89
C GLY A 74 6.35 -10.08 -11.49
N LEU A 75 6.11 -9.29 -10.43
CA LEU A 75 6.24 -9.70 -9.02
C LEU A 75 4.89 -9.92 -8.32
N ARG A 76 3.76 -9.48 -8.89
CA ARG A 76 2.46 -9.46 -8.18
C ARG A 76 1.95 -10.85 -7.76
N THR A 77 2.26 -11.91 -8.50
CA THR A 77 1.81 -13.27 -8.18
C THR A 77 2.57 -13.90 -7.01
N SER A 78 3.69 -13.31 -6.59
CA SER A 78 4.55 -13.82 -5.52
C SER A 78 4.23 -13.23 -4.15
N VAL A 79 3.27 -12.30 -4.06
CA VAL A 79 2.97 -11.56 -2.84
C VAL A 79 1.48 -11.25 -2.71
N GLY A 80 0.92 -11.42 -1.51
CA GLY A 80 -0.41 -10.94 -1.16
C GLY A 80 -0.39 -9.49 -0.69
N LEU A 81 -1.43 -8.71 -1.04
CA LEU A 81 -1.57 -7.32 -0.59
C LEU A 81 -2.71 -7.20 0.43
N VAL A 82 -2.38 -6.73 1.63
CA VAL A 82 -3.35 -6.43 2.70
C VAL A 82 -3.38 -4.93 2.90
N VAL A 83 -4.57 -4.37 3.06
CA VAL A 83 -4.78 -2.95 3.35
C VAL A 83 -5.24 -2.82 4.80
N GLU A 84 -4.50 -2.06 5.59
CA GLU A 84 -4.86 -1.66 6.94
C GLU A 84 -5.14 -0.16 6.94
N SER A 85 -6.42 0.21 6.93
CA SER A 85 -6.82 1.60 6.77
C SER A 85 -8.14 1.94 7.46
N GLY A 86 -8.20 3.14 8.06
CA GLY A 86 -9.43 3.69 8.62
C GLY A 86 -10.37 4.36 7.59
N GLU A 87 -9.98 4.43 6.33
CA GLU A 87 -10.75 5.05 5.24
C GLU A 87 -11.96 4.21 4.77
N PRO A 88 -11.86 2.88 4.57
CA PRO A 88 -12.96 2.08 4.03
C PRO A 88 -14.11 1.92 5.03
N ARG A 89 -15.27 2.46 4.70
CA ARG A 89 -16.46 2.44 5.58
C ARG A 89 -17.74 1.91 4.93
N GLU A 90 -17.72 1.73 3.62
CA GLU A 90 -18.90 1.38 2.84
C GLU A 90 -18.55 0.28 1.88
N VAL A 91 -19.54 -0.53 1.49
CA VAL A 91 -19.36 -1.67 0.59
C VAL A 91 -18.60 -1.27 -0.68
N HIS A 92 -18.89 -0.10 -1.23
CA HIS A 92 -18.18 0.41 -2.41
C HIS A 92 -16.67 0.54 -2.19
N HIS A 93 -16.23 1.05 -1.04
CA HIS A 93 -14.81 1.18 -0.71
C HIS A 93 -14.11 -0.19 -0.68
N PHE A 94 -14.73 -1.19 -0.05
CA PHE A 94 -14.19 -2.55 0.00
C PHE A 94 -14.15 -3.18 -1.40
N CYS A 95 -15.22 -3.03 -2.19
CA CYS A 95 -15.27 -3.52 -3.57
C CYS A 95 -14.18 -2.90 -4.45
N CYS A 96 -13.95 -1.59 -4.33
CA CYS A 96 -12.89 -0.90 -5.06
C CYS A 96 -11.51 -1.40 -4.65
N LEU A 97 -11.22 -1.49 -3.35
CA LEU A 97 -9.93 -2.00 -2.88
C LEU A 97 -9.66 -3.43 -3.35
N ALA A 98 -10.65 -4.32 -3.22
CA ALA A 98 -10.54 -5.70 -3.72
C ALA A 98 -10.31 -5.73 -5.24
N GLY A 99 -11.08 -4.94 -6.00
CA GLY A 99 -10.94 -4.85 -7.46
C GLY A 99 -9.61 -4.29 -7.94
N TYR A 100 -8.97 -3.45 -7.14
CA TYR A 100 -7.63 -2.89 -7.42
C TYR A 100 -6.48 -3.66 -6.75
N GLY A 101 -6.78 -4.86 -6.22
CA GLY A 101 -5.76 -5.86 -5.90
C GLY A 101 -5.47 -6.06 -4.42
N ALA A 102 -6.29 -5.53 -3.50
CA ALA A 102 -6.26 -5.94 -2.10
C ALA A 102 -6.88 -7.34 -1.93
N GLU A 103 -6.22 -8.21 -1.18
CA GLU A 103 -6.69 -9.56 -0.84
C GLU A 103 -7.34 -9.61 0.54
N ALA A 104 -6.99 -8.67 1.42
CA ALA A 104 -7.65 -8.45 2.70
C ALA A 104 -7.66 -6.95 3.04
N ILE A 105 -8.69 -6.52 3.75
CA ILE A 105 -8.92 -5.13 4.14
C ILE A 105 -9.31 -5.13 5.63
N ASN A 106 -8.62 -4.33 6.44
CA ASN A 106 -8.81 -4.17 7.88
C ASN A 106 -8.89 -2.69 8.25
#